data_AF-A0A829H7T6-F1
#
_entry.id   AF-A0A829H7T6-F1
#
_cell.length_a   1.000
_cell.length_b   1.000
_cell.length_c   1.000
_cell.angle_alpha   90.00
_cell.angle_beta   90.00
_cell.angle_gamma   90.00
#
_symmetry.space_group_name_H-M   'P 1'
#
loop_
_entity.id
_entity.type
_entity.pdbx_description
1 polymer ?
#
loop_
_entity_poly.entity_id
_entity_poly.type
_entity_poly.pdbx_seq_one_letter_code
_entity_poly.pdbx_strand_id
1 'polypeptide(L)' 'MIYFVNEYVMALNSGVEHAEFKRLAVFKHAKTSAKILTRDYNYSLHRMAAG' A
#
# COMPACT_ATOMS: atom_id res chain seq x y z
N MET A 1 -8.60 12.11 -4.43
CA MET A 1 -7.60 11.35 -3.66
C MET A 1 -8.22 10.02 -3.31
N ILE A 2 -7.62 8.91 -3.74
CA ILE A 2 -8.15 7.56 -3.52
C ILE A 2 -7.40 6.91 -2.36
N TYR A 3 -8.13 6.23 -1.49
CA TYR A 3 -7.55 5.48 -0.38
C TYR A 3 -7.97 4.01 -0.48
N PHE A 4 -6.98 3.12 -0.56
CA PHE A 4 -7.18 1.69 -0.43
C PHE A 4 -6.95 1.31 1.03
N VAL A 5 -7.89 0.60 1.64
CA VAL A 5 -7.81 0.22 3.06
C VAL A 5 -7.37 -1.24 3.14
N ASN A 6 -6.34 -1.48 3.94
CA ASN A 6 -5.88 -2.81 4.32
C ASN A 6 -5.74 -2.89 5.85
N GLU A 7 -5.81 -4.09 6.42
CA GLU A 7 -5.60 -4.33 7.84
C GLU A 7 -4.15 -4.01 8.23
N TYR A 8 -3.19 -4.57 7.50
CA TYR A 8 -1.76 -4.34 7.65
C TYR A 8 -1.02 -4.47 6.32
N VAL A 9 0.26 -4.07 6.31
CA VAL A 9 1.20 -4.42 5.24
C VAL A 9 2.37 -5.15 5.90
N MET A 10 2.63 -6.38 5.47
CA MET A 10 3.77 -7.17 5.93
C MET A 10 4.66 -7.54 4.74
N ALA A 11 5.97 -7.37 4.92
CA ALA A 11 6.98 -7.52 3.86
C ALA A 11 7.06 -8.92 3.19
N LEU A 12 6.40 -9.93 3.75
CA LEU A 12 6.55 -11.33 3.32
C LEU A 12 5.24 -12.07 3.05
N ASN A 13 4.07 -11.42 3.13
CA ASN A 13 2.80 -12.14 3.02
C ASN A 13 1.87 -11.57 1.94
N SER A 14 1.22 -12.52 1.28
CA SER A 14 -0.02 -12.45 0.49
C SER A 14 0.01 -11.76 -0.89
N GLY A 15 -0.83 -12.31 -1.78
CA GLY A 15 -1.08 -11.77 -3.12
C GLY A 15 -1.89 -10.47 -3.12
N VAL A 16 -2.56 -10.14 -2.00
CA VAL A 16 -3.33 -8.90 -1.85
C VAL A 16 -2.42 -7.69 -1.87
N GLU A 17 -1.38 -7.67 -1.03
CA GLU A 17 -0.40 -6.59 -0.94
C GLU A 17 0.32 -6.41 -2.28
N HIS A 18 0.68 -7.51 -2.94
CA HIS A 18 1.23 -7.48 -4.30
C HIS A 18 0.28 -6.81 -5.31
N ALA A 19 -1.01 -7.15 -5.25
CA ALA A 19 -2.01 -6.53 -6.11
C ALA A 19 -2.22 -5.05 -5.77
N GLU A 20 -2.17 -4.66 -4.50
CA GLU A 20 -2.30 -3.27 -4.06
C GLU A 20 -1.12 -2.40 -4.50
N PHE A 21 0.12 -2.89 -4.38
CA PHE A 21 1.29 -2.17 -4.88
C PHE A 21 1.26 -2.01 -6.40
N LYS A 22 0.90 -3.07 -7.15
CA LYS A 22 0.70 -2.98 -8.60
C LYS A 22 -0.40 -1.97 -8.96
N ARG A 23 -1.49 -1.96 -8.21
CA ARG A 23 -2.57 -0.99 -8.37
C ARG A 23 -2.06 0.44 -8.15
N LEU A 24 -1.33 0.71 -7.07
CA LEU A 24 -0.73 2.02 -6.81
C LEU A 24 0.16 2.49 -7.97
N ALA A 25 0.93 1.59 -8.58
CA ALA A 25 1.74 1.93 -9.75
C ALA A 25 0.88 2.43 -10.92
N VAL A 26 -0.25 1.77 -11.22
CA VAL A 26 -1.20 2.21 -12.27
C VAL A 26 -1.71 3.63 -12.00
N PHE A 27 -2.11 3.93 -10.76
CA PHE A 27 -2.58 5.27 -10.40
C PHE A 27 -1.46 6.32 -10.48
N LYS A 28 -0.22 5.96 -10.11
CA LYS A 28 0.96 6.81 -10.27
C LYS A 28 1.22 7.13 -11.75
N HIS A 29 1.14 6.14 -12.65
CA HIS A 29 1.26 6.35 -14.10
C HIS A 29 0.15 7.26 -14.65
N ALA A 30 -1.07 7.11 -14.15
CA ALA A 30 -2.21 7.95 -14.50
C ALA A 30 -2.20 9.33 -13.83
N LYS A 31 -1.12 9.71 -13.11
CA LYS A 31 -1.00 10.95 -12.33
C LYS A 31 -2.17 11.18 -11.37
N THR A 32 -2.78 10.10 -10.90
CA THR A 32 -3.93 10.13 -10.00
C THR A 32 -3.46 9.82 -8.59
N SER A 33 -3.80 10.68 -7.64
CA SER A 33 -3.34 10.54 -6.26
C SER A 33 -4.05 9.39 -5.54
N ALA A 34 -3.27 8.38 -5.14
CA ALA A 34 -3.73 7.20 -4.43
C ALA A 34 -2.76 6.79 -3.31
N LYS A 35 -3.29 6.26 -2.20
CA LYS A 35 -2.51 5.78 -1.04
C LYS A 35 -3.14 4.52 -0.44
N ILE A 36 -2.33 3.72 0.25
CA ILE A 36 -2.81 2.63 1.11
C ILE A 36 -2.90 3.15 2.54
N LEU A 37 -4.01 2.90 3.21
CA LEU A 37 -4.23 3.13 4.63
C LEU A 37 -4.24 1.78 5.34
N THR A 38 -3.40 1.64 6.35
CA THR A 38 -3.42 0.49 7.25
C THR A 38 -4.24 0.81 8.48
N ARG A 39 -5.07 -0.13 8.93
CA ARG A 39 -5.86 0.03 10.15
C ARG A 39 -5.00 -0.19 11.40
N ASP A 40 -4.14 -1.19 11.36
CA ASP A 40 -3.39 -1.62 12.52
C ASP A 40 -2.10 -0.82 12.69
N TYR A 41 -1.74 -0.52 13.93
CA TYR A 41 -0.49 0.17 14.24
C TYR A 41 0.70 -0.75 13.96
N ASN A 42 1.65 -0.28 13.15
CA ASN A 42 2.89 -0.97 12.89
C ASN A 42 4.08 0.00 12.95
N TYR A 43 4.89 -0.11 14.00
CA TYR A 43 6.06 0.76 14.22
C TYR A 43 7.10 0.69 13.09
N SER A 44 7.12 -0.42 12.35
CA SER A 44 8.05 -0.68 11.25
C SER A 44 7.47 -0.38 9.87
N LEU A 45 6.24 0.12 9.77
CA LEU A 45 5.56 0.34 8.48
C LEU A 45 6.36 1.27 7.54
N HIS A 46 7.00 2.30 8.10
CA HIS A 46 7.83 3.24 7.35
C HIS A 46 9.00 2.57 6.62
N ARG A 47 9.51 1.43 7.13
CA ARG A 47 10.58 0.66 6.47
C ARG A 47 10.08 -0.12 5.26
N MET A 48 8.78 -0.42 5.21
CA MET A 48 8.16 -1.17 4.12
C MET A 48 7.54 -0.24 3.05
N ALA A 49 7.09 0.95 3.45
CA ALA A 49 6.44 1.92 2.57
C ALA A 49 7.41 2.84 1.78
N ALA A 50 8.70 2.82 2.12
CA ALA A 50 9.72 3.71 1.55
C ALA A 50 10.62 3.05 0.46
N GLY A 51 10.32 1.81 0.06
CA GLY A 51 10.91 1.16 -1.13
C GLY A 51 10.08 1.41 -2.37
#